data_AF-A0A534HV31-F1
#
_entry.id   AF-A0A534HV31-F1
#
_cell.length_a   1.000
_cell.length_b   1.000
_cell.length_c   1.000
_cell.angle_alpha   90.00
_cell.angle_beta   90.00
_cell.angle_gamma   90.00
#
_symmetry.space_group_name_H-M   'P 1'
#
loop_
_entity.id
_entity.type
_entity.pdbx_description
1 polymer ?
#
loop_
_entity_poly.entity_id
_entity_poly.type
_entity_poly.pdbx_seq_one_letter_code
_entity_poly.pdbx_strand_id
1 'polypeptide(L)'
;DSQFLSAIKHRNAIPGGTCEFDLPDYTFWLAQSDDARMRTFNQWLGLLRPMCDAIAELLWLTRQNGRSREEIARGGMFNITFERDNPLQLLRISLPVAAGLYPEISGSHHRCNIRFLTWNGLATRATQAEGDVPFLLSCCA
;
A
#
# COMPACT_ATOMS: atom_id res chain seq x y z
N ASP A 1 -12.94 13.42 20.28
CA ASP A 1 -11.70 13.07 21.01
C ASP A 1 -11.94 12.01 22.06
N SER A 2 -11.03 11.03 22.17
CA SER A 2 -11.13 9.92 23.12
C SER A 2 -9.85 9.83 23.95
N GLN A 3 -9.93 10.12 25.26
CA GLN A 3 -8.79 10.01 26.18
C GLN A 3 -8.20 8.60 26.21
N PHE A 4 -9.04 7.57 26.13
CA PHE A 4 -8.64 6.16 26.05
C PHE A 4 -7.70 5.88 24.86
N LEU A 5 -8.17 6.13 23.64
CA LEU A 5 -7.36 6.01 22.41
C LEU A 5 -6.10 6.89 22.42
N SER A 6 -6.17 8.10 22.98
CA SER A 6 -5.01 8.99 23.11
C SER A 6 -3.93 8.41 24.02
N ALA A 7 -4.31 7.81 25.16
CA ALA A 7 -3.38 7.14 26.07
C ALA A 7 -2.67 5.95 25.40
N ILE A 8 -3.43 5.11 24.69
CA ILE A 8 -2.89 3.98 23.92
C ILE A 8 -1.92 4.48 22.85
N LYS A 9 -2.30 5.49 22.06
CA LYS A 9 -1.44 6.06 21.01
C LYS A 9 -0.12 6.59 21.57
N HIS A 10 -0.16 7.29 22.69
CA HIS A 10 1.04 7.83 23.33
C HIS A 10 2.00 6.71 23.78
N ARG A 11 1.46 5.66 24.39
CA ARG A 11 2.25 4.53 24.92
C ARG A 11 2.76 3.57 23.85
N ASN A 12 2.04 3.41 22.73
CA ASN A 12 2.45 2.57 21.59
C ASN A 12 3.73 3.09 20.91
N ALA A 13 4.04 4.38 21.01
CA ALA A 13 5.29 4.94 20.50
C ALA A 13 6.54 4.47 21.30
N ILE A 14 6.36 3.88 22.48
CA ILE A 14 7.43 3.41 23.35
C ILE A 14 7.55 1.89 23.19
N PRO A 15 8.72 1.34 22.80
CA PRO A 15 8.94 -0.09 22.80
C PRO A 15 8.62 -0.70 24.16
N GLY A 16 7.65 -1.64 24.20
CA GLY A 16 7.18 -2.26 25.44
C GLY A 16 6.24 -1.41 26.31
N GLY A 17 5.88 -0.19 25.89
CA GLY A 17 5.02 0.73 26.66
C GLY A 17 3.53 0.35 26.70
N THR A 18 3.13 -0.71 26.00
CA THR A 18 1.75 -1.23 25.97
C THR A 18 1.53 -2.40 26.94
N CYS A 19 2.38 -2.53 27.95
CA CYS A 19 2.24 -3.51 29.02
C CYS A 19 1.07 -3.18 29.97
N GLU A 20 0.65 -4.16 30.76
CA GLU A 20 -0.55 -4.05 31.60
C GLU A 20 -0.45 -2.95 32.68
N PHE A 21 0.75 -2.71 33.21
CA PHE A 21 0.95 -1.70 34.25
C PHE A 21 0.97 -0.26 33.70
N ASP A 22 1.35 -0.06 32.44
CA ASP A 22 1.37 1.25 31.80
C ASP A 22 -0.02 1.65 31.24
N LEU A 23 -0.85 0.65 30.92
CA LEU A 23 -2.20 0.83 30.37
C LEU A 23 -3.22 -0.12 31.06
N PRO A 24 -3.52 0.09 32.36
CA PRO A 24 -4.45 -0.76 33.09
C PRO A 24 -5.87 -0.74 32.49
N ASP A 25 -6.35 0.43 32.06
CA ASP A 25 -7.67 0.59 31.45
C ASP A 25 -7.79 -0.16 30.11
N TYR A 26 -6.71 -0.17 29.31
CA TYR A 26 -6.67 -0.92 28.06
C TYR A 26 -6.73 -2.42 28.33
N THR A 27 -5.98 -2.89 29.31
CA THR A 27 -5.98 -4.30 29.74
C THR A 27 -7.36 -4.74 30.22
N PHE A 28 -8.00 -3.91 31.05
CA PHE A 28 -9.37 -4.15 31.50
C PHE A 28 -10.37 -4.17 30.34
N TRP A 29 -10.22 -3.27 29.37
CA TRP A 29 -11.05 -3.26 28.16
C TRP A 29 -10.84 -4.51 27.29
N LEU A 30 -9.59 -4.99 27.16
CA LEU A 30 -9.30 -6.25 26.46
C LEU A 30 -9.93 -7.46 27.14
N ALA A 31 -10.06 -7.45 28.47
CA ALA A 31 -10.70 -8.52 29.24
C ALA A 31 -12.24 -8.56 29.10
N GLN A 32 -12.86 -7.56 28.47
CA GLN A 32 -14.30 -7.56 28.23
C GLN A 32 -14.71 -8.66 27.23
N SER A 33 -16.01 -9.00 27.20
CA SER A 33 -16.56 -9.93 26.21
C SER A 33 -16.28 -9.47 24.78
N ASP A 34 -16.19 -10.42 23.85
CA ASP A 34 -16.00 -10.12 22.43
C ASP A 34 -17.05 -9.16 21.87
N ASP A 35 -18.32 -9.38 22.20
CA ASP A 35 -19.43 -8.51 21.79
C ASP A 35 -19.28 -7.06 22.25
N ALA A 36 -18.72 -6.83 23.45
CA ALA A 36 -18.48 -5.49 23.95
C ALA A 36 -17.36 -4.80 23.14
N ARG A 37 -16.25 -5.50 22.90
CA ARG A 37 -15.14 -4.97 22.09
C ARG A 37 -15.56 -4.71 20.65
N MET A 38 -16.29 -5.64 20.03
CA MET A 38 -16.78 -5.51 18.66
C MET A 38 -17.75 -4.33 18.50
N ARG A 39 -18.64 -4.09 19.47
CA ARG A 39 -19.49 -2.88 19.47
C ARG A 39 -18.66 -1.60 19.50
N THR A 40 -17.65 -1.53 20.35
CA THR A 40 -16.73 -0.39 20.42
C THR A 40 -15.96 -0.20 19.10
N PHE A 41 -15.42 -1.27 18.52
CA PHE A 41 -14.74 -1.20 17.22
C PHE A 41 -15.67 -0.69 16.11
N ASN A 42 -16.89 -1.23 16.03
CA ASN A 42 -17.88 -0.80 15.04
C ASN A 42 -18.25 0.68 15.21
N GLN A 43 -18.33 1.18 16.45
CA GLN A 43 -18.56 2.59 16.70
C GLN A 43 -17.41 3.46 16.16
N TRP A 44 -16.15 3.10 16.47
CA TRP A 44 -14.99 3.85 15.98
C TRP A 44 -14.85 3.79 14.46
N LEU A 45 -15.02 2.61 13.86
CA LEU A 45 -14.96 2.43 12.41
C LEU A 45 -16.14 3.10 11.70
N GLY A 46 -17.31 3.15 12.33
CA GLY A 46 -18.49 3.84 11.81
C GLY A 46 -18.25 5.34 11.58
N LEU A 47 -17.42 5.98 12.42
CA LEU A 47 -17.02 7.38 12.22
C LEU A 47 -16.14 7.58 10.97
N LEU A 48 -15.33 6.58 10.61
CA LEU A 48 -14.45 6.62 9.44
C LEU A 48 -15.13 6.15 8.17
N ARG A 49 -16.30 5.51 8.28
CA ARG A 49 -16.98 4.84 7.18
C ARG A 49 -17.24 5.76 5.98
N PRO A 50 -17.79 6.98 6.14
CA PRO A 50 -18.04 7.86 5.01
C PRO A 50 -16.77 8.22 4.22
N MET A 51 -15.65 8.43 4.94
CA MET A 51 -14.36 8.71 4.31
C MET A 51 -13.81 7.47 3.60
N CYS A 52 -13.92 6.30 4.20
CA CYS A 52 -13.49 5.04 3.58
C CYS A 52 -14.26 4.74 2.31
N ASP A 53 -15.59 4.93 2.33
CA ASP A 53 -16.45 4.73 1.17
C ASP A 53 -16.08 5.73 0.06
N ALA A 54 -15.88 7.02 0.39
CA ALA A 54 -15.44 8.03 -0.58
C ALA A 54 -14.08 7.71 -1.21
N ILE A 55 -13.09 7.27 -0.41
CA ILE A 55 -11.77 6.86 -0.90
C ILE A 55 -11.89 5.62 -1.80
N ALA A 56 -12.71 4.64 -1.41
CA ALA A 56 -12.93 3.43 -2.18
C ALA A 56 -13.54 3.74 -3.55
N GLU A 57 -14.57 4.59 -3.59
CA GLU A 57 -15.22 5.03 -4.83
C GLU A 57 -14.27 5.84 -5.72
N LEU A 58 -13.52 6.79 -5.15
CA LEU A 58 -12.53 7.56 -5.89
C LEU A 58 -11.47 6.65 -6.51
N LEU A 59 -10.89 5.73 -5.72
CA LEU A 59 -9.91 4.79 -6.22
C LEU A 59 -10.49 3.80 -7.24
N TRP A 60 -11.78 3.44 -7.13
CA TRP A 60 -12.46 2.64 -8.14
C TRP A 60 -12.57 3.41 -9.46
N LEU A 61 -13.08 4.65 -9.44
CA LEU A 61 -13.17 5.53 -10.61
C LEU A 61 -11.81 5.78 -11.27
N THR A 62 -10.78 6.12 -10.48
CA THR A 62 -9.41 6.31 -10.99
C THR A 62 -8.92 5.05 -11.72
N ARG A 63 -9.16 3.86 -11.16
CA ARG A 63 -8.73 2.60 -11.77
C ARG A 63 -9.52 2.22 -13.02
N GLN A 64 -10.81 2.57 -13.09
CA GLN A 64 -11.65 2.32 -14.28
C GLN A 64 -11.24 3.20 -15.46
N ASN A 65 -10.78 4.43 -15.21
CA ASN A 65 -10.27 5.34 -16.24
C ASN A 65 -8.83 5.02 -16.68
N GLY A 66 -8.26 3.90 -16.22
CA GLY A 66 -6.91 3.48 -16.58
C GLY A 66 -6.79 3.02 -18.03
N ARG A 67 -5.81 3.56 -18.76
CA ARG A 67 -5.44 3.06 -20.09
C ARG A 67 -4.34 2.03 -19.97
N SER A 68 -4.66 0.78 -20.29
CA SER A 68 -3.70 -0.34 -20.28
C SER A 68 -3.05 -0.53 -21.64
N ARG A 69 -1.76 -0.86 -21.65
CA ARG A 69 -1.01 -1.25 -22.84
C ARG A 69 0.07 -2.27 -22.48
N GLU A 70 0.34 -3.17 -23.42
CA GLU A 70 1.43 -4.13 -23.30
C GLU A 70 2.75 -3.41 -23.56
N GLU A 71 3.74 -3.67 -22.71
CA GLU A 71 5.07 -3.08 -22.77
C GLU A 71 6.13 -4.14 -22.55
N ILE A 72 7.35 -3.87 -23.00
CA ILE A 72 8.50 -4.75 -22.80
C ILE A 72 9.61 -3.96 -22.12
N ALA A 73 9.98 -4.39 -20.92
CA ALA A 73 11.14 -3.86 -20.21
C ALA A 73 12.41 -4.56 -20.71
N ARG A 74 13.17 -3.87 -21.57
CA ARG A 74 14.37 -4.44 -22.19
C ARG A 74 15.48 -4.60 -21.17
N GLY A 75 16.06 -5.79 -21.08
CA GLY A 75 17.06 -6.13 -20.04
C GLY A 75 16.58 -5.82 -18.63
N GLY A 76 15.29 -6.08 -18.35
CA GLY A 76 14.68 -5.86 -17.05
C GLY A 76 14.42 -4.39 -16.66
N MET A 77 14.56 -3.42 -17.56
CA MET A 77 14.29 -2.00 -17.26
C MET A 77 13.30 -1.35 -18.22
N PHE A 78 12.49 -0.44 -17.68
CA PHE A 78 11.56 0.38 -18.44
C PHE A 78 11.52 1.81 -17.92
N ASN A 79 11.45 2.79 -18.81
CA ASN A 79 11.37 4.20 -18.48
C ASN A 79 10.14 4.81 -19.15
N ILE A 80 9.35 5.57 -18.39
CA ILE A 80 8.20 6.32 -18.90
C ILE A 80 8.32 7.78 -18.50
N THR A 81 8.16 8.67 -19.47
CA THR A 81 8.01 10.12 -19.25
C THR A 81 6.53 10.45 -19.33
N PHE A 82 6.03 11.23 -18.38
CA PHE A 82 4.64 11.64 -18.32
C PHE A 82 4.43 12.96 -19.05
N GLU A 83 3.27 13.13 -19.68
CA GLU A 83 2.89 14.41 -20.29
C GLU A 83 2.60 15.44 -19.19
N ARG A 84 3.03 16.69 -19.41
CA ARG A 84 2.90 17.76 -18.41
C ARG A 84 1.44 18.14 -18.15
N ASP A 85 0.61 18.06 -19.19
CA ASP A 85 -0.78 18.52 -19.15
C ASP A 85 -1.76 17.42 -18.71
N ASN A 86 -1.28 16.20 -18.48
CA ASN A 86 -2.09 15.08 -18.02
C ASN A 86 -1.38 14.32 -16.88
N PRO A 87 -1.42 14.84 -15.64
CA PRO A 87 -0.76 14.21 -14.51
C PRO A 87 -1.43 12.86 -14.18
N LEU A 88 -0.64 11.80 -14.17
CA LEU A 88 -1.12 10.49 -13.73
C LEU A 88 -1.24 10.45 -12.21
N GLN A 89 -2.38 9.96 -11.72
CA GLN A 89 -2.64 9.77 -10.29
C GLN A 89 -2.17 8.39 -9.81
N LEU A 90 -2.24 7.38 -10.67
CA LEU A 90 -1.88 6.01 -10.32
C LEU A 90 -1.26 5.25 -11.51
N LEU A 91 -0.14 4.57 -11.25
CA LEU A 91 0.48 3.63 -12.17
C LEU A 91 0.23 2.21 -11.69
N ARG A 92 -0.23 1.32 -12.58
CA ARG A 92 -0.42 -0.11 -12.27
C ARG A 92 0.43 -0.95 -13.19
N ILE A 93 1.16 -1.89 -12.62
CA ILE A 93 2.00 -2.85 -13.34
C ILE A 93 1.39 -4.23 -13.08
N SER A 94 1.06 -4.95 -14.14
CA SER A 94 0.63 -6.35 -14.03
C SER A 94 1.67 -7.24 -14.67
N LEU A 95 2.14 -8.22 -13.90
CA LEU A 95 3.16 -9.17 -14.31
C LEU A 95 2.65 -10.58 -14.02
N PRO A 96 2.81 -11.56 -14.93
CA PRO A 96 2.47 -12.94 -14.65
C PRO A 96 3.27 -13.46 -13.44
N VAL A 97 2.60 -14.18 -12.52
CA VAL A 97 3.26 -14.79 -11.35
C VAL A 97 4.40 -15.73 -11.79
N ALA A 98 4.21 -16.42 -12.91
CA ALA A 98 5.20 -17.32 -13.50
C ALA A 98 6.52 -16.62 -13.91
N ALA A 99 6.54 -15.29 -14.01
CA ALA A 99 7.78 -14.56 -14.28
C ALA A 99 8.77 -14.67 -13.13
N GLY A 100 8.32 -14.88 -11.89
CA GLY A 100 9.22 -14.95 -10.72
C GLY A 100 9.94 -13.62 -10.40
N LEU A 101 9.43 -12.51 -10.94
CA LEU A 101 10.02 -11.18 -10.81
C LEU A 101 9.09 -10.25 -10.03
N TYR A 102 9.65 -9.18 -9.46
CA TYR A 102 8.88 -8.08 -8.88
C TYR A 102 9.42 -6.72 -9.36
N PRO A 103 8.55 -5.71 -9.51
CA PRO A 103 8.99 -4.38 -9.92
C PRO A 103 9.51 -3.57 -8.73
N GLU A 104 10.68 -2.96 -8.90
CA GLU A 104 11.16 -1.80 -8.13
C GLU A 104 10.87 -0.54 -8.96
N ILE A 105 10.13 0.40 -8.37
CA ILE A 105 9.66 1.60 -9.06
C ILE A 105 10.27 2.83 -8.39
N SER A 106 10.89 3.69 -9.18
CA SER A 106 11.30 5.03 -8.76
C SER A 106 10.70 6.06 -9.70
N GLY A 107 10.36 7.25 -9.21
CA GLY A 107 9.73 8.24 -10.08
C GLY A 107 9.52 9.60 -9.44
N SER A 108 9.20 10.56 -10.30
CA SER A 108 8.75 11.91 -9.98
C SER A 108 7.50 12.23 -10.78
N HIS A 109 6.96 13.45 -10.63
CA HIS A 109 5.82 13.93 -11.41
C HIS A 109 6.03 13.89 -12.94
N HIS A 110 7.27 13.80 -13.43
CA HIS A 110 7.57 13.87 -14.86
C HIS A 110 8.05 12.54 -15.47
N ARG A 111 8.56 11.62 -14.64
CA ARG A 111 9.17 10.39 -15.14
C ARG A 111 9.08 9.28 -14.10
N CYS A 112 8.93 8.06 -14.55
CA CYS A 112 9.05 6.86 -13.75
C CYS A 112 10.02 5.87 -14.41
N ASN A 113 10.84 5.23 -13.58
CA ASN A 113 11.74 4.15 -13.93
C ASN A 113 11.28 2.89 -13.19
N ILE A 114 11.19 1.80 -13.92
CA ILE A 114 10.76 0.48 -13.46
C ILE A 114 11.90 -0.49 -13.70
N ARG A 115 12.30 -1.22 -12.66
CA ARG A 115 13.30 -2.28 -12.72
C ARG A 115 12.67 -3.58 -12.24
N PHE A 116 12.73 -4.61 -13.06
CA PHE A 116 12.25 -5.94 -12.69
C PHE A 116 13.39 -6.72 -12.03
N LEU A 117 13.14 -7.21 -10.83
CA LEU A 117 14.12 -7.84 -9.96
C LEU A 117 13.75 -9.30 -9.68
N THR A 118 14.77 -10.15 -9.60
CA THR A 118 14.69 -11.51 -9.08
C THR A 118 15.06 -11.49 -7.61
N TRP A 119 14.21 -12.07 -6.76
CA TRP A 119 14.54 -12.26 -5.35
C TRP A 119 15.46 -13.47 -5.18
N ASN A 120 16.59 -13.29 -4.51
CA ASN A 120 17.64 -14.30 -4.40
C ASN A 120 17.73 -14.96 -3.02
N GLY A 121 16.80 -14.66 -2.11
CA GLY A 121 16.84 -15.12 -0.72
C GLY A 121 17.15 -14.01 0.28
N LEU A 122 17.23 -14.38 1.56
CA LEU A 122 17.44 -13.44 2.67
C LEU A 122 18.88 -12.92 2.77
N ALA A 123 19.86 -13.72 2.35
CA ALA A 123 21.29 -13.41 2.51
C ALA A 123 21.87 -12.61 1.34
N THR A 124 21.16 -12.53 0.22
CA THR A 124 21.68 -11.97 -1.03
C THR A 124 20.74 -10.90 -1.56
N ARG A 125 21.32 -9.82 -2.06
CA ARG A 125 20.54 -8.74 -2.69
C ARG A 125 19.83 -9.26 -3.95
N ALA A 126 18.64 -8.74 -4.20
CA ALA A 126 17.93 -8.96 -5.45
C ALA A 126 18.75 -8.46 -6.66
N THR A 127 18.67 -9.18 -7.77
CA THR A 127 19.36 -8.87 -9.01
C THR A 127 18.37 -8.47 -10.09
N GLN A 128 18.79 -7.63 -11.03
CA GLN A 128 17.96 -7.24 -12.15
C GLN A 128 17.74 -8.43 -13.08
N ALA A 129 16.54 -8.53 -13.65
CA ALA A 129 16.26 -9.48 -14.72
C ALA A 129 17.18 -9.19 -15.92
N GLU A 130 17.86 -10.23 -16.42
CA GLU A 130 18.79 -10.09 -17.56
C GLU A 130 18.06 -10.06 -18.91
N GLY A 131 16.84 -10.58 -18.98
CA GLY A 131 16.04 -10.68 -20.19
C GLY A 131 14.99 -9.60 -20.36
N ASP A 132 14.35 -9.61 -21.53
CA ASP A 132 13.19 -8.78 -21.82
C ASP A 132 11.98 -9.27 -21.03
N VAL A 133 11.34 -8.34 -20.30
CA VAL A 133 10.18 -8.66 -19.44
C VAL A 133 8.93 -8.07 -20.06
N PRO A 134 8.03 -8.88 -20.66
CA PRO A 134 6.72 -8.42 -21.08
C PRO A 134 5.81 -8.19 -19.86
N PHE A 135 5.11 -7.07 -19.84
CA PHE A 135 4.20 -6.70 -18.75
C PHE A 135 3.06 -5.81 -19.25
N LEU A 136 2.00 -5.68 -18.45
CA LEU A 136 0.91 -4.76 -18.72
C LEU A 136 1.09 -3.50 -17.88
N LEU A 137 1.20 -2.34 -18.55
CA LEU A 137 1.25 -1.04 -17.92
C LEU A 137 -0.12 -0.36 -18.01
N SER A 138 -0.67 0.07 -16.87
CA SER A 138 -1.90 0.89 -16.85
C SER A 138 -1.65 2.24 -16.22
N CYS A 139 -1.92 3.29 -16.99
CA CYS A 139 -1.81 4.68 -16.56
C CYS A 139 -3.20 5.21 -16.21
N CYS A 140 -3.42 5.55 -14.93
CA CYS A 140 -4.71 6.01 -14.40
C CYS A 140 -4.63 7.50 -14.07
N ALA A 141 -5.54 8.28 -14.64
CA ALA A 141 -5.67 9.72 -14.43
C ALA A 141 -6.97 10.04 -13.68
#